data_AF-A0A5J4NDH7-F1
#
_entry.id   AF-A0A5J4NDH7-F1
#
_cell.length_a   1.000
_cell.length_b   1.000
_cell.length_c   1.000
_cell.angle_alpha   90.00
_cell.angle_beta   90.00
_cell.angle_gamma   90.00
#
_symmetry.space_group_name_H-M   'P 1'
#
loop_
_entity.id
_entity.type
_entity.pdbx_description
1 polymer ?
#
loop_
_entity_poly.entity_id
_entity_poly.type
_entity_poly.pdbx_seq_one_letter_code
_entity_poly.pdbx_strand_id
1 'polypeptide(L)'
;MPGGTWMLDCSKVNELPSIDFLISGKNMRLDGPDYVLQLRSFGRTVCISGFMGIDIPIGPLWILGDVFIGKFYTTFDVGRSRVGFASAKRPVSSSIPHTLPMTQLQPARRLLPARKLPIPERSFVFSKFFATDLL
;
A
#
# COMPACT_ATOMS: atom_id res chain seq x y z
N MET A 1 0.59 -4.24 21.90
CA MET A 1 1.64 -5.24 21.64
C MET A 1 2.99 -4.58 21.87
N PRO A 2 4.08 -5.32 22.12
CA PRO A 2 5.42 -4.73 22.12
C PRO A 2 5.70 -4.04 20.77
N GLY A 3 6.45 -2.94 20.77
CA GLY A 3 6.86 -2.26 19.53
C GLY A 3 5.84 -1.29 18.93
N GLY A 4 4.98 -0.66 19.73
CA GLY A 4 4.12 0.44 19.26
C GLY A 4 2.94 0.03 18.37
N THR A 5 2.63 -1.27 18.29
CA THR A 5 1.54 -1.84 17.50
C THR A 5 0.27 -2.05 18.32
N TRP A 6 -0.88 -1.88 17.66
CA TRP A 6 -2.21 -1.93 18.28
C TRP A 6 -3.12 -2.94 17.60
N MET A 7 -3.83 -3.73 18.40
CA MET A 7 -4.89 -4.63 17.93
C MET A 7 -6.24 -3.92 17.94
N LEU A 8 -7.08 -4.23 16.97
CA LEU A 8 -8.38 -3.62 16.75
C LEU A 8 -9.45 -4.72 16.72
N ASP A 9 -10.69 -4.35 17.05
CA ASP A 9 -11.85 -5.20 16.79
C ASP A 9 -12.12 -5.25 15.28
N CYS A 10 -11.97 -6.43 14.68
CA CYS A 10 -12.19 -6.63 13.25
C CYS A 10 -13.61 -6.25 12.79
N SER A 11 -14.59 -6.30 13.70
CA SER A 11 -15.99 -5.98 13.39
C SER A 11 -16.21 -4.49 13.17
N LYS A 12 -15.35 -3.64 13.74
CA LYS A 12 -15.48 -2.18 13.73
C LYS A 12 -14.62 -1.50 12.66
N VAL A 13 -13.92 -2.26 11.82
CA VAL A 13 -12.97 -1.70 10.83
C VAL A 13 -13.63 -0.68 9.89
N ASN A 14 -14.88 -0.91 9.49
CA ASN A 14 -15.62 0.00 8.61
C ASN A 14 -16.11 1.27 9.32
N GLU A 15 -16.12 1.29 10.65
CA GLU A 15 -16.54 2.43 11.47
C GLU A 15 -15.37 3.33 11.87
N LEU A 16 -14.13 2.90 11.58
CA LEU A 16 -12.95 3.66 11.94
C LEU A 16 -12.88 4.97 11.13
N PRO A 17 -12.39 6.06 11.75
CA PRO A 17 -12.33 7.36 11.08
C PRO A 17 -11.34 7.34 9.92
N SER A 18 -11.68 8.03 8.85
CA SER A 18 -10.72 8.23 7.77
C SER A 18 -9.61 9.20 8.19
N ILE A 19 -8.41 8.94 7.70
CA ILE A 19 -7.20 9.70 7.99
C ILE A 19 -6.70 10.32 6.69
N ASP A 20 -6.54 11.65 6.70
CA ASP A 20 -6.05 12.40 5.55
C ASP A 20 -4.58 12.79 5.75
N PHE A 21 -3.72 12.37 4.83
CA PHE A 21 -2.38 12.90 4.71
C PHE A 21 -2.39 14.08 3.73
N LEU A 22 -2.05 15.29 4.21
CA LEU A 22 -1.90 16.46 3.35
C LEU A 22 -0.47 16.52 2.81
N ILE A 23 -0.29 16.12 1.55
CA ILE A 23 1.03 16.11 0.89
C ILE A 23 0.99 17.05 -0.32
N SER A 24 1.85 18.06 -0.31
CA SER A 24 1.92 19.08 -1.38
C SER A 24 0.56 19.71 -1.72
N GLY A 25 -0.26 19.99 -0.69
CA GLY A 25 -1.59 20.60 -0.85
C GLY A 25 -2.69 19.64 -1.33
N LYS A 26 -2.40 18.34 -1.45
CA LYS A 26 -3.38 17.32 -1.85
C LYS A 26 -3.70 16.37 -0.70
N ASN A 27 -4.98 16.14 -0.46
CA ASN A 27 -5.44 15.16 0.52
C ASN A 27 -5.31 13.74 -0.03
N MET A 28 -4.62 12.90 0.73
CA MET A 28 -4.42 11.49 0.45
C MET A 28 -5.07 10.70 1.58
N ARG A 29 -6.36 10.37 1.36
CA ARG A 29 -7.25 9.72 2.33
C ARG A 29 -7.02 8.22 2.42
N LEU A 30 -6.92 7.72 3.66
CA LEU A 30 -7.06 6.32 4.01
C LEU A 30 -8.34 6.12 4.80
N ASP A 31 -9.21 5.23 4.35
CA ASP A 31 -10.37 4.79 5.12
C ASP A 31 -9.99 3.61 6.03
N GLY A 32 -10.83 3.27 7.02
CA GLY A 32 -10.58 2.17 7.98
C GLY A 32 -10.00 0.89 7.35
N PRO A 33 -10.64 0.31 6.31
CA PRO A 33 -10.13 -0.88 5.63
C PRO A 33 -8.78 -0.70 4.91
N ASP A 34 -8.36 0.53 4.64
CA ASP A 34 -7.10 0.81 3.95
C ASP A 34 -5.89 0.71 4.89
N TYR A 35 -6.07 1.00 6.18
CA TYR A 35 -4.98 1.03 7.16
C TYR A 35 -5.07 -0.05 8.24
N VAL A 36 -6.01 -1.00 8.13
CA VAL A 36 -6.09 -2.15 9.02
C VAL A 36 -5.62 -3.42 8.32
N LEU A 37 -4.63 -4.08 8.92
CA LEU A 37 -4.10 -5.36 8.47
C LEU A 37 -4.94 -6.50 9.08
N GLN A 38 -5.55 -7.31 8.22
CA GLN A 38 -6.30 -8.50 8.65
C GLN A 38 -5.44 -9.75 8.47
N LEU A 39 -5.02 -10.34 9.58
CA LEU A 39 -4.21 -11.56 9.61
C LEU A 39 -5.09 -12.74 10.00
N ARG A 40 -5.10 -13.79 9.17
CA ARG A 40 -5.80 -15.04 9.48
C ARG A 40 -4.81 -16.06 9.98
N SER A 41 -5.02 -16.58 11.19
CA SER A 41 -4.18 -17.62 11.78
C SER A 41 -5.02 -18.56 12.63
N PHE A 42 -4.80 -19.87 12.49
CA PHE A 42 -5.52 -20.92 13.25
C PHE A 42 -7.05 -20.74 13.29
N GLY A 43 -7.67 -20.36 12.17
CA GLY A 43 -9.12 -20.17 12.06
C GLY A 43 -9.67 -18.88 12.72
N ARG A 44 -8.80 -18.02 13.24
CA ARG A 44 -9.16 -16.72 13.82
C ARG A 44 -8.61 -15.59 12.96
N THR A 45 -9.37 -14.50 12.86
CA THR A 45 -8.93 -13.25 12.22
C THR A 45 -8.49 -12.28 13.31
N VAL A 46 -7.28 -11.77 13.18
CA VAL A 46 -6.73 -10.71 14.03
C VAL A 46 -6.56 -9.46 13.18
N CYS A 47 -7.04 -8.33 13.70
CA CYS A 47 -6.89 -7.04 13.05
C CYS A 47 -5.85 -6.20 13.78
N ILE A 48 -4.86 -5.72 13.04
CA ILE A 48 -3.76 -4.91 13.55
C ILE A 48 -3.82 -3.55 12.85
N SER A 49 -3.63 -2.49 13.62
CA SER A 49 -3.43 -1.15 13.08
C SER A 49 -2.19 -1.12 12.20
N GLY A 50 -2.33 -0.56 11.01
CA GLY A 50 -1.21 -0.25 10.11
C GLY A 50 -0.36 0.92 10.58
N PHE A 51 -0.74 1.59 11.67
CA PHE A 51 0.04 2.61 12.33
C PHE A 51 0.88 2.01 13.46
N MET A 52 2.14 2.44 13.52
CA MET A 52 3.08 2.06 14.55
C MET A 52 3.75 3.32 15.10
N GLY A 53 3.72 3.47 16.42
CA GLY A 53 4.47 4.52 17.10
C GLY A 53 5.93 4.14 17.23
N ILE A 54 6.83 5.02 16.80
CA ILE A 54 8.28 4.85 16.95
C ILE A 54 8.91 6.21 17.30
N ASP A 55 9.72 6.22 18.34
CA ASP A 55 10.49 7.40 18.73
C ASP A 55 11.86 7.36 18.04
N ILE A 56 12.08 8.29 17.10
CA ILE A 56 13.31 8.36 16.32
C ILE A 56 14.08 9.62 16.74
N PRO A 57 15.36 9.52 17.13
CA PRO A 57 16.14 10.66 17.65
C PRO A 57 16.49 11.75 16.63
N ILE A 58 16.05 11.61 15.37
CA ILE A 58 16.26 12.61 14.30
C ILE A 58 15.07 13.56 14.09
N GLY A 59 14.09 13.53 15.00
CA GLY A 59 12.95 14.46 15.01
C GLY A 59 11.62 13.81 14.62
N PRO A 60 10.52 14.60 14.59
CA PRO A 60 9.20 14.10 14.22
C PRO A 60 9.19 13.67 12.75
N LEU A 61 9.12 12.37 12.52
CA LEU A 61 9.15 11.77 11.19
C LEU A 61 7.97 10.82 11.01
N TRP A 62 7.36 10.86 9.82
CA TRP A 62 6.41 9.86 9.36
C TRP A 62 7.07 8.94 8.34
N ILE A 63 6.91 7.63 8.52
CA ILE A 63 7.33 6.62 7.54
C ILE A 63 6.08 6.11 6.83
N LEU A 64 5.92 6.49 5.56
CA LEU A 64 4.79 6.07 4.73
C LEU A 64 5.09 4.73 4.05
N GLY A 65 4.83 3.63 4.76
CA GLY A 65 5.11 2.26 4.31
C GLY A 65 4.01 1.62 3.46
N ASP A 66 3.94 0.29 3.52
CA ASP A 66 3.09 -0.55 2.65
C ASP A 66 1.60 -0.19 2.67
N VAL A 67 1.07 0.24 3.83
CA VAL A 67 -0.32 0.71 3.96
C VAL A 67 -0.60 1.88 3.02
N PHE A 68 0.31 2.85 2.98
CA PHE A 68 0.17 4.04 2.14
C PHE A 68 0.48 3.73 0.68
N ILE A 69 1.60 3.04 0.41
CA ILE A 69 2.05 2.70 -0.95
C ILE A 69 1.12 1.68 -1.62
N GLY A 70 0.41 0.86 -0.83
CA GLY A 70 -0.61 -0.06 -1.34
C GLY A 70 -1.88 0.65 -1.84
N LYS A 71 -2.26 1.76 -1.22
CA LYS A 71 -3.40 2.60 -1.67
C LYS A 71 -2.99 3.58 -2.76
N PHE A 72 -1.78 4.11 -2.69
CA PHE A 72 -1.26 5.13 -3.59
C PHE A 72 -0.04 4.62 -4.34
N TYR A 73 -0.17 4.53 -5.66
CA TYR A 73 0.93 4.27 -6.56
C TYR A 73 2.01 5.35 -6.39
N THR A 74 3.21 4.91 -6.03
CA THR A 74 4.35 5.78 -5.73
C THR A 74 5.42 5.64 -6.80
N THR A 75 5.88 6.78 -7.31
CA THR A 75 7.00 6.90 -8.25
C THR A 75 8.14 7.63 -7.56
N PHE A 76 9.36 7.10 -7.71
CA PHE A 76 10.59 7.70 -7.20
C PHE A 76 11.41 8.18 -8.39
N ASP A 77 11.39 9.49 -8.65
CA ASP A 77 12.10 10.13 -9.75
C ASP A 77 13.42 10.70 -9.23
N VAL A 78 14.45 9.85 -9.21
CA VAL A 78 15.79 10.20 -8.71
C VAL A 78 16.41 11.30 -9.57
N GLY A 79 16.16 11.28 -10.88
CA GLY A 79 16.71 12.29 -11.80
C GLY A 79 16.22 13.72 -11.53
N ARG A 80 15.09 13.86 -10.84
CA ARG A 80 14.53 15.16 -10.43
C ARG A 80 14.34 15.30 -8.92
N SER A 81 14.94 14.41 -8.13
CA SER A 81 14.88 14.39 -6.67
C SER A 81 13.45 14.55 -6.12
N ARG A 82 12.49 13.80 -6.67
CA ARG A 82 11.07 13.94 -6.27
C ARG A 82 10.35 12.60 -6.18
N VAL A 83 9.27 12.60 -5.40
CA VAL A 83 8.34 11.48 -5.27
C VAL A 83 6.98 11.92 -5.80
N GLY A 84 6.33 11.06 -6.59
CA GLY A 84 5.00 11.32 -7.15
C GLY A 84 4.01 10.25 -6.74
N PHE A 85 2.78 10.66 -6.42
CA PHE A 85 1.71 9.78 -5.98
C PHE A 85 0.49 9.82 -6.90
N ALA A 86 -0.14 8.68 -7.12
CA ALA A 86 -1.42 8.53 -7.80
C ALA A 86 -2.28 7.46 -7.12
N SER A 87 -3.61 7.49 -7.26
CA SER A 87 -4.46 6.43 -6.71
C SER A 87 -4.13 5.08 -7.38
N ALA A 88 -3.88 4.04 -6.58
CA ALA A 88 -3.64 2.70 -7.09
C ALA A 88 -4.95 2.07 -7.59
N LYS A 89 -4.86 1.26 -8.65
CA LYS A 89 -5.99 0.43 -9.08
C LYS A 89 -6.09 -0.77 -8.13
N ARG A 90 -7.16 -0.85 -7.35
CA ARG A 90 -7.49 -2.09 -6.65
C ARG A 90 -7.92 -3.14 -7.69
N PRO A 91 -7.37 -4.36 -7.68
CA PRO A 91 -8.00 -5.45 -8.40
C PRO A 91 -9.41 -5.61 -7.84
N VAL A 92 -10.42 -5.50 -8.71
CA VAL A 92 -11.81 -5.67 -8.29
C VAL A 92 -11.96 -7.13 -7.85
N SER A 93 -12.21 -7.31 -6.55
CA SER A 93 -12.57 -8.60 -5.95
C SER A 93 -14.00 -8.99 -6.36
N SER A 94 -14.21 -9.35 -7.63
CA SER A 94 -15.46 -9.96 -8.07
C SER A 94 -15.28 -11.27 -8.83
N SER A 95 -14.08 -11.85 -8.90
CA SER A 95 -13.89 -13.23 -9.41
C SER A 95 -12.56 -13.92 -9.06
N ILE A 96 -11.77 -13.41 -8.11
CA ILE A 96 -10.51 -14.08 -7.73
C ILE A 96 -10.77 -14.95 -6.50
N PRO A 97 -10.84 -16.30 -6.62
CA PRO A 97 -10.85 -17.17 -5.44
C PRO A 97 -9.58 -16.92 -4.63
N HIS A 98 -9.72 -16.80 -3.31
CA HIS A 98 -8.66 -16.49 -2.34
C HIS A 98 -7.56 -17.57 -2.21
N THR A 99 -7.35 -18.38 -3.24
CA THR A 99 -6.28 -19.38 -3.36
C THR A 99 -5.98 -19.59 -4.83
N LEU A 100 -5.22 -18.69 -5.45
CA LEU A 100 -4.59 -18.99 -6.74
C LEU A 100 -3.29 -19.73 -6.46
N PRO A 101 -3.13 -21.00 -6.86
CA PRO A 101 -1.84 -21.66 -6.77
C PRO A 101 -0.83 -20.88 -7.61
N MET A 102 0.44 -20.83 -7.16
CA MET A 102 1.55 -20.18 -7.89
C MET A 102 1.62 -20.61 -9.36
N THR A 103 1.20 -21.84 -9.66
CA THR A 103 1.13 -22.44 -11.00
C THR A 103 0.10 -21.78 -11.94
N GLN A 104 -0.86 -21.00 -11.40
CA GLN A 104 -1.92 -20.34 -12.16
C GLN A 104 -1.75 -18.83 -12.29
N LEU A 105 -0.68 -18.27 -11.71
CA LEU A 105 -0.35 -16.87 -11.95
C LEU A 105 0.04 -16.70 -13.42
N GLN A 106 -0.89 -16.13 -14.20
CA GLN A 106 -0.54 -15.65 -15.52
C GLN A 106 0.23 -14.34 -15.37
N PRO A 107 1.30 -14.12 -16.16
CA PRO A 107 1.92 -12.80 -16.23
C PRO A 107 0.83 -11.79 -16.56
N ALA A 108 0.85 -10.64 -15.88
CA ALA A 108 -0.16 -9.59 -16.03
C ALA A 108 -0.37 -9.31 -17.53
N ARG A 109 -1.45 -9.87 -18.10
CA ARG A 109 -1.81 -9.57 -19.48
C ARG A 109 -2.00 -8.07 -19.53
N ARG A 110 -1.35 -7.44 -20.51
CA ARG A 110 -1.40 -6.00 -20.76
C ARG A 110 -2.83 -5.66 -21.25
N LEU A 111 -3.78 -5.74 -20.34
CA LEU A 111 -5.17 -5.39 -20.57
C LEU A 111 -5.23 -3.87 -20.52
N LEU A 112 -5.51 -3.29 -21.69
CA LEU A 112 -5.54 -1.88 -22.06
C LEU A 112 -4.16 -1.32 -22.45
N PRO A 113 -4.10 -0.50 -23.51
CA PRO A 113 -2.96 0.36 -23.71
C PRO A 113 -2.87 1.23 -22.47
N ALA A 114 -1.89 0.97 -21.61
CA ALA A 114 -1.48 1.95 -20.63
C ALA A 114 -1.29 3.24 -21.43
N ARG A 115 -2.17 4.23 -21.22
CA ARG A 115 -1.88 5.60 -21.61
C ARG A 115 -0.52 5.83 -21.00
N LYS A 116 0.54 5.81 -21.84
CA LYS A 116 1.92 5.97 -21.40
C LYS A 116 1.93 7.36 -20.78
N LEU A 117 1.65 7.43 -19.49
CA LEU A 117 2.13 8.54 -18.71
C LEU A 117 3.64 8.43 -18.86
N PRO A 118 4.33 9.44 -19.42
CA PRO A 118 5.75 9.35 -19.66
C PRO A 118 6.42 9.23 -18.29
N ILE A 119 6.72 7.99 -17.90
CA ILE A 119 7.54 7.69 -16.73
C ILE A 119 8.95 8.11 -17.15
N PRO A 120 9.58 9.09 -16.48
CA PRO A 120 10.94 9.48 -16.78
C PRO A 120 11.88 8.27 -16.71
N GLU A 121 12.91 8.25 -17.56
CA GLU A 121 13.80 7.09 -17.76
C GLU A 121 14.55 6.65 -16.49
N ARG A 122 14.61 7.51 -15.47
CA ARG A 122 15.22 7.26 -14.15
C ARG A 122 14.20 7.26 -13.00
N SER A 123 12.93 6.96 -13.30
CA SER A 123 11.87 6.82 -12.31
C SER A 123 11.56 5.36 -12.01
N PHE A 124 11.64 5.00 -10.74
CA PHE A 124 11.30 3.67 -10.24
C PHE A 124 9.89 3.67 -9.67
N VAL A 125 9.28 2.50 -9.72
CA VAL A 125 7.93 2.25 -9.21
C VAL A 125 8.08 1.12 -8.21
N PHE A 126 7.49 1.26 -7.02
CA PHE A 126 7.62 0.21 -5.99
C PHE A 126 7.13 -1.17 -6.50
N SER A 127 6.11 -1.21 -7.37
CA SER A 127 5.65 -2.44 -8.02
C SER A 127 6.63 -3.04 -9.03
N LYS A 128 7.66 -2.29 -9.49
CA LYS A 128 8.71 -2.80 -10.39
C LYS A 128 9.89 -3.41 -9.64
N PHE A 129 10.15 -3.01 -8.39
CA PHE A 129 11.20 -3.63 -7.57
C PHE A 129 10.95 -5.14 -7.37
N PHE A 130 9.69 -5.55 -7.23
CA PHE A 130 9.35 -6.98 -7.13
C PHE A 130 9.45 -7.77 -8.45
N ALA A 131 9.51 -7.09 -9.60
CA ALA A 131 9.48 -7.75 -10.91
C ALA A 131 10.87 -7.90 -11.56
N THR A 132 11.89 -7.18 -11.09
CA THR A 132 13.21 -7.17 -11.74
C THR A 132 14.40 -7.42 -10.83
N ASP A 133 14.23 -7.51 -9.50
CA ASP A 133 15.32 -7.81 -8.56
C ASP A 133 15.19 -9.20 -7.88
N LEU A 134 14.53 -10.14 -8.56
CA LEU A 134 14.70 -11.58 -8.33
C LEU A 134 15.37 -12.17 -9.58
N LEU A 135 16.68 -11.92 -9.68
CA LEU A 135 17.62 -12.82 -10.33
C LEU A 135 18.14 -13.79 -9.27
#